data_AF-A0A0N1AV55-F1
#
_entry.id   AF-A0A0N1AV55-F1
#
_cell.length_a   1.000
_cell.length_b   1.000
_cell.length_c   1.000
_cell.angle_alpha   90.00
_cell.angle_beta   90.00
_cell.angle_gamma   90.00
#
_symmetry.space_group_name_H-M   'P 1'
#
loop_
_entity.id
_entity.type
_entity.pdbx_description
1 polymer ?
#
loop_
_entity_poly.entity_id
_entity_poly.type
_entity_poly.pdbx_seq_one_letter_code
_entity_poly.pdbx_strand_id
1 'polypeptide(L)' 'MNPTLARTVRAAIEDHLADYPQAADSAAGVARWWLTPRGINATATEVELVLAEMVHQHHLRGVLLADGTVLYSRTRAPLH' A
#
# COMPACT_ATOMS: atom_id res chain seq x y z
N MET A 1 1.19 13.50 -8.86
CA MET A 1 1.80 13.31 -7.54
C MET A 1 3.26 13.77 -7.56
N ASN A 2 3.77 14.32 -6.46
CA ASN A 2 5.19 14.69 -6.33
C ASN A 2 6.07 13.41 -6.32
N PRO A 3 7.09 13.28 -7.20
CA PRO A 3 7.90 12.07 -7.32
C PRO A 3 8.71 11.73 -6.06
N THR A 4 9.02 12.71 -5.21
CA THR A 4 9.70 12.46 -3.94
C THR A 4 8.74 11.83 -2.93
N LEU A 5 7.51 12.35 -2.82
CA LEU A 5 6.48 11.77 -1.95
C LEU A 5 6.16 10.34 -2.36
N ALA A 6 6.03 10.08 -3.67
CA ALA A 6 5.79 8.76 -4.22
C ALA A 6 6.81 7.72 -3.73
N ARG A 7 8.10 8.05 -3.83
CA ARG A 7 9.21 7.20 -3.37
C ARG A 7 9.17 6.97 -1.86
N THR A 8 8.91 8.02 -1.08
CA THR A 8 8.81 7.92 0.38
C THR A 8 7.63 7.04 0.82
N VAL A 9 6.46 7.19 0.20
CA VAL A 9 5.28 6.36 0.47
C VAL A 9 5.55 4.90 0.11
N ARG A 10 6.14 4.64 -1.06
CA ARG A 10 6.50 3.29 -1.52
C ARG A 10 7.43 2.59 -0.54
N ALA A 11 8.53 3.24 -0.15
CA ALA A 11 9.49 2.69 0.80
C ALA A 11 8.83 2.38 2.17
N ALA A 12 7.98 3.29 2.66
CA ALA A 12 7.29 3.08 3.92
C ALA A 12 6.28 1.91 3.89
N ILE A 13 5.60 1.70 2.76
CA ILE A 13 4.72 0.55 2.54
C ILE A 13 5.53 -0.76 2.52
N GLU A 14 6.66 -0.77 1.81
CA GLU A 14 7.53 -1.95 1.70
C GLU A 14 8.09 -2.36 3.06
N ASP A 15 8.61 -1.39 3.83
CA ASP A 15 9.08 -1.62 5.20
C ASP A 15 7.94 -2.14 6.10
N HIS A 16 6.76 -1.52 6.05
CA HIS A 16 5.64 -1.95 6.88
C HIS A 16 5.25 -3.42 6.58
N LEU A 17 5.24 -3.80 5.31
CA LEU A 17 4.97 -5.18 4.92
C LEU A 17 6.13 -6.13 5.23
N ALA A 18 7.37 -5.63 5.36
CA ALA A 18 8.50 -6.42 5.83
C ALA A 18 8.35 -6.79 7.30
N ASP A 19 7.94 -5.83 8.13
CA ASP A 19 7.66 -6.03 9.55
C ASP A 19 6.38 -6.86 9.77
N TYR A 20 5.35 -6.65 8.94
CA TYR A 20 4.04 -7.28 9.05
C TYR A 20 3.62 -7.93 7.71
N PRO A 21 4.14 -9.13 7.36
CA PRO A 21 3.91 -9.77 6.06
C PRO A 21 2.45 -10.12 5.75
N GLN A 22 1.60 -10.21 6.77
CA GLN A 22 0.17 -10.51 6.67
C GLN A 22 -0.71 -9.25 6.68
N ALA A 23 -0.13 -8.06 6.79
CA ALA A 23 -0.89 -6.82 6.78
C ALA A 23 -1.60 -6.63 5.43
N ALA A 24 -2.87 -6.23 5.52
CA ALA A 24 -3.70 -5.89 4.39
C ALA A 24 -4.61 -4.73 4.80
N ASP A 25 -4.69 -3.68 3.98
CA ASP A 25 -5.56 -2.54 4.27
C ASP A 25 -5.95 -1.81 2.98
N SER A 26 -6.97 -0.95 3.09
CA SER A 26 -7.40 0.01 2.08
C SER A 26 -6.40 1.17 1.95
N ALA A 27 -6.44 1.92 0.84
CA ALA A 27 -5.57 3.09 0.68
C ALA A 27 -5.72 4.12 1.84
N ALA A 28 -6.95 4.30 2.34
CA ALA A 28 -7.23 5.16 3.49
C ALA A 28 -6.61 4.61 4.80
N GLY A 29 -6.69 3.30 5.01
CA GLY A 29 -6.07 2.64 6.16
C GLY A 29 -4.55 2.65 6.09
N VAL A 30 -3.96 2.41 4.92
CA VAL A 30 -2.51 2.56 4.69
C VAL A 30 -2.04 3.97 5.05
N ALA A 31 -2.73 5.01 4.56
CA ALA A 31 -2.41 6.39 4.89
C ALA A 31 -2.46 6.66 6.42
N ARG A 32 -3.53 6.18 7.07
CA ARG A 32 -3.79 6.47 8.47
C ARG A 32 -2.92 5.66 9.44
N TRP A 33 -2.65 4.40 9.12
CA TRP A 33 -2.07 3.45 10.08
C TRP A 33 -0.65 3.05 9.75
N TRP A 34 -0.26 3.02 8.47
CA TRP A 34 1.09 2.61 8.07
C TRP A 34 2.00 3.83 7.92
N LEU A 35 1.48 4.91 7.32
CA LEU A 35 2.25 6.10 6.97
C LEU A 35 2.27 7.15 8.08
N THR A 36 1.12 7.45 8.69
CA THR A 36 1.02 8.51 9.71
C THR A 36 1.95 8.29 10.92
N PRO A 37 2.09 7.07 11.49
CA PRO A 37 3.06 6.83 12.58
C PRO A 37 4.52 7.06 12.19
N ARG A 38 4.83 7.09 10.90
CA ARG A 38 6.15 7.38 10.33
C ARG A 38 6.32 8.86 9.94
N GLY A 39 5.35 9.72 10.26
CA GLY A 39 5.36 11.14 9.94
C GLY A 39 5.10 11.45 8.46
N ILE A 40 4.63 10.48 7.67
CA ILE A 40 4.34 10.65 6.25
C ILE A 40 2.87 11.04 6.11
N ASN A 41 2.62 12.29 5.72
CA ASN A 41 1.29 12.79 5.45
C ASN A 41 0.99 12.71 3.95
N ALA A 42 0.18 11.73 3.55
CA ALA A 42 -0.28 11.55 2.18
C ALA A 42 -1.80 11.32 2.20
N THR A 43 -2.49 11.86 1.21
CA THR A 43 -3.93 11.64 1.05
C THR A 43 -4.21 10.21 0.59
N ALA A 44 -5.42 9.70 0.84
CA ALA A 44 -5.81 8.36 0.38
C ALA A 44 -5.65 8.18 -1.14
N THR A 45 -5.96 9.22 -1.93
CA THR A 45 -5.79 9.22 -3.39
C THR A 45 -4.32 9.15 -3.81
N GLU A 46 -3.42 9.86 -3.14
CA GLU A 46 -1.97 9.76 -3.42
C GLU A 46 -1.42 8.38 -3.08
N VAL A 47 -1.86 7.81 -1.96
CA VAL A 47 -1.50 6.45 -1.55
C VAL A 47 -2.04 5.42 -2.53
N GLU A 48 -3.28 5.57 -2.99
CA GLU A 48 -3.90 4.70 -3.98
C GLU A 48 -3.12 4.68 -5.30
N LEU A 49 -2.62 5.83 -5.77
CA LEU A 49 -1.78 5.90 -6.96
C LEU A 49 -0.48 5.08 -6.80
N VAL A 50 0.19 5.18 -5.65
CA VAL A 50 1.40 4.38 -5.36
C VAL A 50 1.07 2.90 -5.28
N LEU A 51 0.00 2.54 -4.56
CA LEU A 51 -0.43 1.15 -4.40
C LEU A 51 -0.81 0.53 -5.76
N ALA A 52 -1.52 1.27 -6.61
CA ALA A 52 -1.87 0.84 -7.96
C ALA A 52 -0.63 0.59 -8.82
N GLU A 53 0.37 1.47 -8.76
CA GLU A 53 1.64 1.29 -9.44
C GLU A 53 2.40 0.05 -8.93
N MET A 54 2.43 -0.16 -7.61
CA MET A 54 3.05 -1.35 -7.00
C MET A 54 2.33 -2.65 -7.39
N VAL A 55 1.01 -2.63 -7.55
CA VAL A 55 0.22 -3.76 -8.07
C VAL A 55 0.54 -4.00 -9.54
N HIS A 56 0.61 -2.96 -10.36
CA HIS A 56 0.99 -3.06 -11.77
C HIS A 56 2.39 -3.66 -11.96
N GLN A 57 3.31 -3.37 -11.04
CA GLN A 57 4.67 -3.92 -10.98
C GLN A 57 4.75 -5.27 -10.23
N HIS A 58 3.63 -5.89 -9.86
CA HIS A 58 3.53 -7.18 -9.15
C HIS A 58 4.12 -7.23 -7.73
N HIS A 59 4.49 -6.10 -7.12
CA HIS A 59 4.96 -6.05 -5.73
C HIS A 59 3.84 -6.29 -4.71
N LEU A 60 2.62 -5.89 -5.06
CA LEU A 60 1.42 -6.05 -4.24
C LEU A 60 0.30 -6.73 -5.02
N ARG A 61 -0.70 -7.20 -4.29
CA ARG A 61 -2.00 -7.60 -4.83
C ARG A 61 -3.09 -6.69 -4.27
N GLY A 62 -3.95 -6.20 -5.16
CA GLY A 62 -5.21 -5.55 -4.81
C GLY A 62 -6.39 -6.54 -4.92
N VAL A 63 -7.31 -6.52 -3.96
CA VAL A 63 -8.56 -7.29 -3.98
C VAL A 63 -9.73 -6.34 -3.80
N LEU A 64 -10.61 -6.28 -4.80
CA LEU A 64 -11.88 -5.55 -4.71
C LEU A 64 -12.87 -6.35 -3.86
N LEU A 65 -13.35 -5.73 -2.78
CA LEU A 65 -14.36 -6.28 -1.91
C LEU A 65 -15.78 -5.98 -2.44
N ALA A 66 -16.78 -6.64 -1.87
CA ALA A 66 -18.18 -6.49 -2.27
C ALA A 66 -18.74 -5.08 -2.04
N ASP A 67 -18.16 -4.32 -1.10
CA ASP A 67 -18.52 -2.93 -0.79
C ASP A 67 -17.84 -1.91 -1.71
N GLY A 68 -17.01 -2.37 -2.65
CA GLY A 68 -16.23 -1.51 -3.55
C GLY A 68 -14.87 -1.08 -3.01
N THR A 69 -14.50 -1.44 -1.78
CA THR A 69 -13.18 -1.14 -1.20
C THR A 69 -12.12 -2.05 -1.81
N VAL A 70 -10.96 -1.50 -2.17
CA VAL A 70 -9.79 -2.31 -2.57
C VAL A 70 -8.88 -2.51 -1.36
N LEU A 71 -8.61 -3.77 -1.00
CA LEU A 71 -7.58 -4.13 -0.03
C LEU A 71 -6.27 -4.47 -0.73
N TYR A 72 -5.19 -3.87 -0.24
CA TYR A 72 -3.83 -4.08 -0.74
C TYR A 72 -3.03 -4.90 0.27
N SER A 73 -2.35 -5.93 -0.23
CA SER A 73 -1.52 -6.83 0.57
C SER A 73 -0.30 -7.28 -0.23
N ARG A 74 0.70 -7.84 0.45
CA ARG A 74 1.87 -8.42 -0.22
C ARG A 74 1.43 -9.57 -1.14
N THR A 75 2.01 -9.63 -2.34
CA THR A 75 1.84 -10.81 -3.22
C THR A 75 2.40 -12.04 -2.49
N ARG A 76 1.54 -12.99 -2.09
CA ARG A 76 2.04 -14.30 -1.63
C ARG A 76 2.72 -14.98 -2.81
N ALA A 77 3.90 -15.53 -2.59
CA ALA A 77 4.47 -16.49 -3.53
C ALA A 77 3.42 -17.60 -3.75
N PRO A 78 3.18 -18.02 -5.00
CA PRO A 78 2.31 -19.17 -5.24
C PRO A 78 2.85 -20.36 -4.43
N LEU A 79 1.94 -21.07 -3.76
CA LEU A 79 2.26 -22.37 -3.18
C LEU A 79 2.63 -23.28 -4.36
N HIS A 80 3.92 -23.54 -4.52
CA HIS A 80 4.44 -24.54 -5.45
C HIS A 80 4.13 -25.95 -4.96
#